data_AF-A0AAD6ADT5-F1
#
_entry.id   AF-A0AAD6ADT5-F1
#
_cell.length_a   1.000
_cell.length_b   1.000
_cell.length_c   1.000
_cell.angle_alpha   90.00
_cell.angle_beta   90.00
_cell.angle_gamma   90.00
#
_symmetry.space_group_name_H-M   'P 1'
#
loop_
_entity.id
_entity.type
_entity.pdbx_description
1 polymer ?
#
loop_
_entity_poly.entity_id
_entity_poly.type
_entity_poly.pdbx_seq_one_letter_code
_entity_poly.pdbx_strand_id
1 'polypeptide(L)'
;MIPMSFIPNQFIIRRVLLSRQCTVWDWDSNGKHDYIGEFEASFKEMRGAIDGRQEQWPCMNSKYKTKKKNYKNSGIVILNQCKVAIDFTASNGDPRNSCSLHYIHPFQPNEYLKALVAVGEICQDYDR
;
A
#
# COMPACT_ATOMS: atom_id res chain seq x y z
N MET A 1 2.95 -9.81 6.16
CA MET A 1 1.54 -9.36 6.13
C MET A 1 1.54 -7.97 6.75
N ILE A 2 1.44 -6.91 5.96
CA ILE A 2 1.53 -5.54 6.48
C ILE A 2 0.27 -5.29 7.33
N PRO A 3 0.37 -4.91 8.61
CA PRO A 3 -0.79 -4.65 9.44
C PRO A 3 -1.52 -3.43 8.88
N MET A 4 -2.72 -3.67 8.33
CA MET A 4 -3.63 -2.59 8.00
C MET A 4 -4.15 -2.01 9.31
N SER A 5 -3.66 -0.82 9.66
CA SER A 5 -4.16 -0.02 10.76
C SER A 5 -5.68 0.15 10.65
N PHE A 6 -6.36 -0.10 11.76
CA PHE A 6 -7.78 0.14 11.98
C PHE A 6 -8.08 1.64 11.77
N ILE A 7 -8.74 1.99 10.66
CA ILE A 7 -9.24 3.36 10.40
C ILE A 7 -10.75 3.33 10.66
N PRO A 8 -11.30 4.24 11.49
CA PRO A 8 -12.76 4.34 11.67
C PRO A 8 -13.39 4.80 10.34
N ASN A 9 -14.47 4.12 9.93
CA ASN A 9 -15.09 4.11 8.58
C ASN A 9 -14.31 3.23 7.59
N GLN A 10 -14.47 1.91 7.75
CA GLN A 10 -13.60 0.87 7.21
C GLN A 10 -13.76 0.71 5.69
N PHE A 11 -12.86 1.32 4.91
CA PHE A 11 -12.59 0.88 3.55
C PHE A 11 -11.36 -0.03 3.55
N ILE A 12 -11.44 -1.17 2.87
CA ILE A 12 -10.25 -2.02 2.67
C ILE A 12 -9.52 -1.52 1.43
N ILE A 13 -8.27 -1.08 1.62
CA ILE A 13 -7.37 -0.76 0.51
C ILE A 13 -6.36 -1.89 0.36
N ARG A 14 -6.44 -2.62 -0.77
CA ARG A 14 -5.46 -3.65 -1.10
C ARG A 14 -4.53 -3.14 -2.20
N ARG A 15 -3.23 -3.19 -1.92
CA ARG A 15 -2.16 -2.94 -2.89
C ARG A 15 -1.29 -4.20 -2.99
N VAL A 16 -1.11 -4.69 -4.21
CA VAL A 16 -0.12 -5.72 -4.52
C VAL A 16 1.22 -5.01 -4.69
N LEU A 17 2.27 -5.43 -3.98
CA LEU A 17 3.57 -4.74 -3.94
C LEU A 17 4.23 -4.57 -5.33
N LEU A 18 3.81 -5.36 -6.32
CA LEU A 18 4.29 -5.29 -7.71
C LEU A 18 3.32 -4.53 -8.65
N SER A 19 2.17 -4.08 -8.15
CA SER A 19 1.15 -3.37 -8.93
C SER A 19 1.05 -1.90 -8.51
N ARG A 20 0.90 -1.03 -9.51
CA ARG A 20 0.56 0.40 -9.31
C ARG A 20 -0.91 0.58 -8.92
N GLN A 21 -1.72 -0.46 -9.08
CA GLN A 21 -3.15 -0.42 -8.85
C GLN A 21 -3.49 -0.68 -7.38
N CYS A 22 -4.27 0.23 -6.81
CA CYS A 22 -4.86 0.12 -5.48
C CYS A 22 -6.36 -0.09 -5.63
N THR A 23 -6.90 -1.12 -4.98
CA THR A 23 -8.34 -1.42 -5.01
C THR A 23 -8.98 -1.00 -3.70
N VAL A 24 -10.17 -0.39 -3.80
CA VAL A 24 -10.94 0.17 -2.68
C VAL A 24 -12.25 -0.60 -2.55
N TRP A 25 -12.51 -1.10 -1.34
CA TRP A 25 -13.68 -1.91 -1.01
C TRP A 25 -14.38 -1.35 0.22
N ASP A 26 -15.70 -1.37 0.20
CA ASP A 26 -16.53 -1.10 1.38
C ASP A 26 -16.48 -2.32 2.29
N TRP A 27 -16.12 -2.12 3.56
CA TRP A 27 -16.10 -3.22 4.52
C TRP A 27 -17.50 -3.45 5.08
N ASP A 28 -17.87 -4.72 5.15
CA ASP A 28 -19.16 -5.17 5.65
C ASP A 28 -18.92 -6.27 6.67
N SER A 29 -19.63 -6.20 7.79
CA SER A 29 -19.51 -7.18 8.89
C SER A 29 -19.97 -8.59 8.51
N ASN A 30 -20.67 -8.74 7.39
CA ASN A 30 -21.16 -10.02 6.86
C ASN A 30 -20.11 -10.74 5.97
N GLY A 31 -18.94 -10.13 5.72
CA GLY A 31 -17.87 -10.68 4.90
C GLY A 31 -18.06 -10.52 3.38
N LYS A 32 -19.18 -9.95 2.92
CA LYS A 32 -19.47 -9.66 1.52
C LYS A 32 -19.18 -8.19 1.23
N HIS A 33 -17.90 -7.88 1.07
CA HIS A 33 -17.41 -6.53 0.80
C HIS A 33 -17.80 -6.04 -0.60
N ASP A 34 -18.32 -4.82 -0.68
CA ASP A 34 -18.69 -4.19 -1.93
C ASP A 34 -17.50 -3.46 -2.59
N TYR A 35 -17.27 -3.76 -3.87
CA TYR A 35 -16.21 -3.10 -4.64
C TYR A 35 -16.60 -1.66 -5.00
N ILE A 36 -15.82 -0.69 -4.56
CA ILE A 36 -16.05 0.73 -4.81
C ILE A 36 -15.38 1.17 -6.11
N GLY A 37 -14.11 0.81 -6.28
CA GLY A 37 -13.30 1.21 -7.42
C GLY A 37 -11.82 0.95 -7.21
N GLU A 38 -11.03 1.49 -8.12
CA GLU A 38 -9.58 1.39 -8.15
C GLU A 38 -8.95 2.72 -8.55
N PHE A 39 -7.74 2.95 -8.07
CA PHE A 39 -6.92 4.07 -8.48
C PHE A 39 -5.49 3.58 -8.70
N GLU A 40 -4.75 4.28 -9.56
CA GLU A 40 -3.32 4.04 -9.72
C GLU A 40 -2.54 5.09 -8.95
N ALA A 41 -1.57 4.64 -8.16
CA ALA A 41 -0.67 5.52 -7.44
C ALA A 41 0.77 5.03 -7.61
N SER A 42 1.62 5.95 -8.01
CA SER A 42 3.06 5.75 -8.09
C SER A 42 3.76 6.22 -6.83
N PHE A 43 4.93 5.66 -6.55
CA PHE A 43 5.75 6.14 -5.44
C PHE A 43 6.13 7.62 -5.59
N LYS A 44 6.37 8.08 -6.83
CA LYS A 44 6.63 9.50 -7.13
C LYS A 44 5.52 10.42 -6.63
N GLU A 45 4.28 10.05 -6.88
CA GLU A 45 3.13 10.82 -6.40
C GLU A 45 3.02 10.70 -4.88
N MET A 46 3.08 9.48 -4.32
CA MET A 46 2.99 9.27 -2.88
C MET A 46 4.10 9.97 -2.06
N ARG A 47 5.29 10.20 -2.63
CA ARG A 47 6.35 10.98 -1.98
C ARG A 47 5.92 12.42 -1.70
N GLY A 48 5.03 12.98 -2.52
CA GLY A 48 4.45 14.28 -2.20
C GLY A 48 3.85 14.33 -0.81
N ALA A 49 3.20 13.26 -0.36
CA ALA A 49 2.68 13.15 1.00
C ALA A 49 3.74 13.03 2.09
N ILE A 50 4.97 12.60 1.75
CA ILE A 50 6.13 12.64 2.65
C ILE A 50 6.63 14.09 2.78
N ASP A 51 6.65 14.83 1.67
CA ASP A 51 7.06 16.24 1.60
C ASP A 51 5.98 17.22 2.09
N GLY A 52 4.88 16.72 2.67
CA GLY A 52 3.76 17.53 3.18
C GLY A 52 2.77 18.02 2.13
N ARG A 53 2.87 17.56 0.87
CA ARG A 53 1.88 17.80 -0.18
C ARG A 53 0.71 16.82 -0.05
N GLN A 54 -0.51 17.30 -0.22
CA GLN A 54 -1.68 16.43 -0.24
C GLN A 54 -1.84 15.81 -1.63
N GLU A 55 -1.74 14.49 -1.70
CA GLU A 55 -1.85 13.74 -2.95
C GLU A 55 -3.22 13.11 -3.05
N GLN A 56 -3.83 13.22 -4.24
CA GLN A 56 -5.24 12.87 -4.43
C GLN A 56 -5.48 12.18 -5.78
N TRP A 57 -6.23 11.08 -5.75
CA TRP A 57 -6.53 10.29 -6.95
C TRP A 57 -8.03 10.02 -7.08
N PRO A 58 -8.61 10.14 -8.28
CA PRO A 58 -9.97 9.71 -8.51
C PRO A 58 -10.09 8.18 -8.41
N CYS A 59 -11.02 7.70 -7.58
CA CYS A 59 -11.34 6.28 -7.48
C CYS A 59 -12.30 5.88 -8.61
N MET A 60 -11.87 5.02 -9.52
CA MET A 60 -12.60 4.68 -10.74
C MET A 60 -13.21 3.30 -10.66
N ASN A 61 -14.47 3.16 -11.09
CA ASN A 61 -15.15 1.87 -11.19
C ASN A 61 -15.51 1.61 -12.64
N SER A 62 -14.81 0.67 -13.26
CA SER A 62 -15.00 0.29 -14.66
C SER A 62 -16.43 -0.18 -14.96
N LYS A 63 -17.11 -0.83 -14.00
CA LYS A 63 -18.52 -1.26 -14.18
C LYS A 63 -19.46 -0.05 -14.23
N TYR A 64 -19.25 0.96 -13.38
CA TYR A 64 -20.08 2.16 -13.37
C TYR A 64 -19.78 3.08 -14.55
N LYS A 65 -18.53 3.15 -14.99
CA LYS A 65 -18.14 3.88 -16.20
C LYS A 65 -18.93 3.44 -17.43
N THR A 66 -19.19 2.14 -17.55
CA THR A 66 -19.99 1.58 -18.67
C THR A 66 -21.51 1.70 -18.43
N LYS A 67 -21.99 1.57 -17.19
CA LYS A 67 -23.43 1.52 -16.87
C LYS A 67 -24.10 2.88 -16.63
N LYS A 68 -23.37 3.88 -16.14
CA LYS A 68 -23.94 5.15 -15.67
C LYS A 68 -23.52 6.28 -16.61
N LYS A 69 -24.49 6.89 -17.30
CA LYS A 69 -24.29 7.92 -18.35
C LYS A 69 -23.49 9.16 -17.90
N ASN A 70 -23.57 9.53 -16.61
CA ASN A 70 -22.91 10.72 -16.05
C ASN A 70 -21.88 10.36 -14.95
N TYR A 71 -21.28 9.18 -15.02
CA TYR A 71 -20.29 8.76 -14.03
C TYR A 71 -18.96 9.52 -14.17
N LYS A 72 -18.51 10.14 -13.08
CA LYS A 72 -17.21 10.82 -13.01
C LYS A 72 -16.17 9.96 -12.27
N ASN A 73 -16.47 9.59 -11.03
CA ASN A 73 -15.67 8.71 -10.18
C ASN A 73 -16.52 8.22 -8.99
N SER A 74 -15.98 7.30 -8.19
CA SER A 74 -16.55 6.78 -6.95
C SER A 74 -16.00 7.52 -5.72
N GLY A 75 -15.57 8.78 -5.88
CA GLY A 75 -14.91 9.57 -4.83
C GLY A 75 -13.44 9.84 -5.12
N ILE A 76 -12.80 10.62 -4.25
CA ILE A 76 -11.39 10.98 -4.29
C ILE A 76 -10.67 10.33 -3.11
N VAL A 77 -9.60 9.58 -3.40
CA VAL A 77 -8.71 9.03 -2.40
C VAL A 77 -7.62 10.05 -2.10
N ILE A 78 -7.45 10.38 -0.83
CA ILE A 78 -6.47 11.37 -0.37
C ILE A 78 -5.42 10.66 0.47
N LEU A 79 -4.14 10.82 0.15
CA LEU A 79 -3.04 10.36 0.97
C LEU A 79 -2.53 11.49 1.85
N ASN A 80 -2.73 11.32 3.16
CA ASN A 80 -2.28 12.31 4.16
C ASN A 80 -0.85 12.07 4.64
N GLN A 81 -0.43 10.80 4.73
CA GLN A 81 0.88 10.44 5.25
C GLN A 81 1.34 9.09 4.68
N CYS A 82 2.61 9.01 4.28
CA CYS A 82 3.29 7.76 3.95
C CYS A 82 4.41 7.50 4.97
N LYS A 83 4.44 6.31 5.58
CA LYS A 83 5.44 5.88 6.56
C LYS A 83 5.91 4.47 6.23
N VAL A 84 7.19 4.22 6.38
CA VAL A 84 7.78 2.87 6.33
C VAL A 84 8.08 2.44 7.77
N ALA A 85 7.61 1.25 8.14
CA ALA A 85 7.85 0.68 9.46
C ALA A 85 8.30 -0.78 9.32
N ILE A 86 9.31 -1.16 10.09
CA ILE A 86 9.83 -2.53 10.15
C ILE A 86 9.33 -3.14 11.46
N ASP A 87 8.77 -4.35 11.36
CA ASP A 87 8.30 -5.10 12.51
C ASP A 87 9.45 -5.83 13.21
N PHE A 88 9.82 -5.37 14.41
CA PHE A 88 10.84 -6.00 15.27
C PHE A 88 10.25 -6.81 16.42
N THR A 89 9.01 -7.31 16.29
CA THR A 89 8.39 -8.19 17.30
C THR A 89 9.08 -9.56 17.40
N ALA A 90 9.02 -10.16 18.58
CA ALA A 90 9.63 -11.46 18.88
C ALA A 90 9.12 -12.63 18.00
N SER A 91 7.94 -12.51 17.40
CA SER A 91 7.41 -13.50 16.44
C SER A 91 8.28 -13.67 15.19
N ASN A 92 9.16 -12.72 14.88
CA ASN A 92 10.12 -12.84 13.79
C ASN A 92 11.31 -13.77 14.12
N GLY A 93 11.42 -14.24 15.37
CA GLY A 93 12.49 -15.10 15.85
C GLY A 93 13.80 -14.35 16.13
N ASP A 94 14.77 -15.05 16.73
CA ASP A 94 16.10 -14.52 17.00
C ASP A 94 16.89 -14.29 15.70
N PRO A 95 17.36 -13.07 15.38
CA PRO A 95 18.10 -12.78 14.14
C PRO A 95 19.39 -13.58 13.95
N ARG A 96 19.89 -14.24 15.00
CA ARG A 96 21.06 -15.15 14.93
C ARG A 96 20.69 -16.54 14.41
N ASN A 97 19.40 -16.87 14.40
CA ASN A 97 18.89 -18.15 13.91
C ASN A 97 18.54 -18.03 12.43
N SER A 98 18.98 -19.00 11.62
CA SER A 98 18.71 -19.05 10.18
C SER A 98 17.22 -19.14 9.81
N CYS A 99 16.35 -19.54 10.75
CA CYS A 99 14.90 -19.54 10.55
C CYS A 99 14.22 -18.20 10.84
N SER A 100 14.93 -17.20 11.36
CA SER A 100 14.35 -15.88 11.63
C SER A 100 14.06 -15.11 10.35
N LEU A 101 12.95 -14.35 10.35
CA LEU A 101 12.64 -13.42 9.26
C LEU A 101 13.63 -12.24 9.20
N HIS A 102 14.33 -11.97 10.31
CA HIS A 102 15.40 -10.97 10.41
C HIS A 102 16.79 -11.56 10.21
N TYR A 103 16.92 -12.85 9.91
CA TYR A 103 18.22 -13.47 9.68
C TYR A 103 18.95 -12.79 8.52
N ILE A 104 20.22 -12.43 8.75
CA ILE A 104 21.07 -11.83 7.73
C ILE A 104 21.93 -12.94 7.13
N HIS A 105 21.44 -13.52 6.02
CA HIS A 105 22.17 -14.57 5.31
C HIS A 105 23.30 -13.95 4.45
N PRO A 106 24.52 -14.53 4.45
CA PRO A 106 25.68 -13.95 3.77
C PRO A 106 25.56 -13.87 2.24
N PHE A 107 24.68 -14.68 1.64
CA PHE A 107 24.53 -14.77 0.19
C PHE A 107 23.13 -14.39 -0.32
N GLN A 108 22.15 -14.14 0.57
CA GLN A 108 20.78 -13.90 0.14
C GLN A 108 20.08 -12.91 1.08
N PRO A 109 19.44 -11.85 0.55
CA PRO A 109 18.68 -10.93 1.39
C PRO A 109 17.41 -11.60 1.93
N ASN A 110 17.04 -11.27 3.16
CA ASN A 110 15.74 -11.64 3.73
C ASN A 110 14.60 -10.80 3.13
N GLU A 111 13.36 -11.15 3.46
CA GLU A 111 12.17 -10.50 2.89
C GLU A 111 12.06 -9.01 3.26
N TYR A 112 12.52 -8.60 4.45
CA TYR A 112 12.58 -7.19 4.83
C TYR A 112 13.61 -6.43 4.00
N LEU A 113 14.80 -7.00 3.80
CA LEU A 113 15.85 -6.40 2.98
C LEU A 113 15.42 -6.29 1.52
N LYS A 114 14.78 -7.32 0.95
CA LYS A 114 14.22 -7.24 -0.41
C LYS A 114 13.21 -6.11 -0.53
N ALA A 115 12.30 -5.99 0.43
CA ALA A 115 11.31 -4.91 0.45
C ALA A 115 11.96 -3.52 0.58
N LEU A 116 12.95 -3.37 1.46
CA LEU A 116 13.68 -2.11 1.65
C LEU A 116 14.50 -1.75 0.43
N VAL A 117 15.19 -2.70 -0.20
CA VAL A 117 15.95 -2.46 -1.44
C VAL A 117 15.00 -2.08 -2.57
N ALA A 118 13.90 -2.81 -2.78
CA ALA A 118 12.93 -2.46 -3.81
C ALA A 118 12.33 -1.05 -3.59
N VAL A 119 12.03 -0.69 -2.33
CA VAL A 119 11.59 0.66 -1.99
C VAL A 119 12.72 1.66 -2.23
N GLY A 120 13.93 1.38 -1.75
CA GLY A 120 15.11 2.24 -1.86
C GLY A 120 15.55 2.51 -3.29
N GLU A 121 15.57 1.49 -4.15
CA GLU A 121 15.85 1.61 -5.58
C GLU A 121 14.85 2.52 -6.29
N ILE A 122 13.59 2.48 -5.87
CA ILE A 122 12.56 3.39 -6.38
C ILE A 122 12.72 4.79 -5.77
N CYS A 123 13.16 4.92 -4.51
CA CYS A 123 13.28 6.21 -3.83
C CYS A 123 14.52 7.01 -4.25
N GLN A 124 15.66 6.33 -4.44
CA GLN A 124 16.97 6.95 -4.59
C GLN A 124 17.06 7.87 -5.80
N ASP A 125 16.37 7.53 -6.90
CA ASP A 125 16.34 8.34 -8.13
C ASP A 125 15.69 9.71 -7.94
N TYR A 126 15.06 9.92 -6.80
CA TYR A 126 14.30 11.12 -6.49
C TYR A 126 14.94 11.94 -5.37
N ASP A 127 15.91 11.41 -4.61
CA ASP A 127 16.63 12.16 -3.58
C ASP A 127 17.62 13.15 -4.24
N ARG A 128 17.18 14.40 -4.47
CA ARG A 128 17.98 15.52 -4.98
C ARG A 128 18.04 16.63 -3.96
#